data_AF-A0A4Y7KF45-F1
#
_entry.id   AF-A0A4Y7KF45-F1
#
_cell.length_a   1.000
_cell.length_b   1.000
_cell.length_c   1.000
_cell.angle_alpha   90.00
_cell.angle_beta   90.00
_cell.angle_gamma   90.00
#
_symmetry.space_group_name_H-M   'P 1'
#
loop_
_entity.id
_entity.type
_entity.pdbx_description
1 polymer ?
#
loop_
_entity_poly.entity_id
_entity_poly.type
_entity_poly.pdbx_seq_one_letter_code
_entity_poly.pdbx_strand_id
1 'polypeptide(L)' 'MGTVVESRTDFYLTKKERKRSIAEELLHDAALGKYRKRKVREIEERNNVPGVEKWKIKGKQSWKRAKHRRGD' A
#
# COMPACT_ATOMS: atom_id res chain seq x y z
N MET A 1 -12.56 -12.73 -20.78
CA MET A 1 -12.70 -12.98 -19.32
C MET A 1 -13.93 -13.86 -19.14
N GLY A 2 -13.79 -15.06 -18.58
CA GLY A 2 -14.91 -15.98 -18.35
C GLY A 2 -15.53 -15.78 -16.97
N THR A 3 -16.79 -16.20 -16.80
CA THR A 3 -17.50 -16.23 -15.52
C THR A 3 -17.83 -17.66 -15.13
N VAL A 4 -17.62 -18.03 -13.87
CA VAL A 4 -17.97 -19.36 -13.35
C VAL A 4 -19.49 -19.47 -13.26
N VAL A 5 -20.05 -20.57 -13.77
CA VAL A 5 -21.47 -20.92 -13.64
C VAL A 5 -21.58 -22.03 -12.59
N GLU A 6 -21.97 -21.67 -11.37
CA GLU A 6 -22.13 -22.63 -10.26
C GLU A 6 -23.51 -23.31 -10.27
N SER A 7 -23.54 -24.55 -9.76
CA SER A 7 -24.76 -25.31 -9.50
C SER A 7 -25.62 -24.61 -8.45
N ARG A 8 -26.95 -24.80 -8.55
CA ARG A 8 -27.93 -24.21 -7.64
C ARG A 8 -27.84 -24.72 -6.19
N THR A 9 -27.08 -25.79 -5.99
CA THR A 9 -26.83 -26.47 -4.70
C THR A 9 -25.63 -25.92 -3.94
N ASP A 10 -24.62 -25.40 -4.64
CA ASP A 10 -23.32 -25.00 -4.08
C ASP A 10 -23.13 -23.48 -4.20
N PHE A 11 -24.13 -22.71 -3.77
CA PHE A 11 -24.09 -21.26 -3.86
C PHE A 11 -23.15 -20.68 -2.80
N TYR A 12 -21.93 -20.30 -3.20
CA TYR A 12 -21.00 -19.59 -2.30
C TYR A 12 -21.15 -18.06 -2.36
N LEU A 13 -21.78 -17.51 -3.42
CA LEU A 13 -21.83 -16.06 -3.64
C LEU A 13 -23.23 -15.53 -3.97
N THR A 14 -23.70 -14.53 -3.21
CA THR A 14 -25.01 -13.91 -3.45
C THR A 14 -24.99 -12.96 -4.65
N LYS A 15 -26.17 -12.65 -5.23
CA LYS A 15 -26.28 -11.76 -6.41
C LYS A 15 -25.65 -10.37 -6.20
N LYS A 16 -25.64 -9.87 -4.95
CA LYS A 16 -25.09 -8.54 -4.61
C LYS A 16 -23.56 -8.53 -4.53
N GLU A 17 -22.97 -9.67 -4.22
CA GLU A 17 -21.53 -9.86 -4.08
C GLU A 17 -20.86 -10.14 -5.43
N ARG A 18 -21.61 -10.66 -6.41
CA ARG A 18 -21.15 -10.82 -7.81
C ARG A 18 -20.83 -9.47 -8.44
N LYS A 19 -19.54 -9.19 -8.63
CA LYS A 19 -19.05 -7.98 -9.31
C LYS A 19 -18.78 -8.23 -10.79
N ARG A 20 -18.62 -7.16 -11.57
CA ARG A 20 -18.33 -7.27 -13.02
C ARG A 20 -16.87 -7.63 -13.30
N SER A 21 -15.98 -7.34 -12.36
CA SER A 21 -14.55 -7.54 -12.48
C SER A 21 -13.98 -8.08 -11.18
N ILE A 22 -12.93 -8.91 -11.31
CA ILE A 22 -12.16 -9.44 -10.17
C ILE A 22 -11.57 -8.29 -9.35
N ALA A 23 -11.16 -7.18 -9.99
CA ALA A 23 -10.62 -6.02 -9.27
C ALA A 23 -11.66 -5.40 -8.33
N GLU A 24 -12.92 -5.36 -8.75
CA GLU A 24 -14.03 -4.80 -7.97
C GLU A 24 -14.40 -5.73 -6.80
N GLU A 25 -14.31 -7.04 -6.99
CA GLU A 25 -14.46 -8.04 -5.93
C GLU A 25 -13.37 -7.88 -4.85
N LEU A 26 -12.10 -7.77 -5.27
CA LEU A 26 -10.96 -7.57 -4.36
C LEU A 26 -11.03 -6.23 -3.60
N LEU A 27 -11.53 -5.17 -4.24
CA LEU A 27 -11.69 -3.85 -3.61
C LEU A 27 -12.81 -3.83 -2.55
N HIS A 28 -13.82 -4.69 -2.70
CA HIS A 28 -14.92 -4.79 -1.75
C HIS A 28 -14.53 -5.57 -0.47
N ASP A 29 -13.48 -6.39 -0.53
CA ASP A 29 -12.98 -7.12 0.64
C ASP A 29 -12.26 -6.19 1.63
N ALA A 30 -12.90 -5.95 2.78
CA ALA A 30 -12.38 -5.13 3.85
C ALA A 30 -11.12 -5.73 4.53
N ALA A 31 -10.98 -7.05 4.58
CA ALA A 31 -9.82 -7.71 5.16
C ALA A 31 -8.59 -7.52 4.25
N LEU A 32 -8.77 -7.69 2.94
CA LEU A 32 -7.74 -7.44 1.94
C LEU A 32 -7.32 -5.97 1.93
N GLY A 33 -8.26 -5.03 2.06
CA GLY A 33 -7.96 -3.60 2.18
C GLY A 33 -7.01 -3.28 3.35
N LYS A 34 -7.29 -3.85 4.54
CA LYS A 34 -6.42 -3.71 5.72
C LYS A 34 -5.04 -4.32 5.48
N TYR A 35 -4.98 -5.51 4.90
CA TYR A 35 -3.74 -6.19 4.58
C TYR A 35 -2.88 -5.37 3.61
N ARG A 36 -3.47 -4.94 2.48
CA ARG A 36 -2.78 -4.18 1.45
C ARG A 36 -2.19 -2.90 2.01
N LYS A 37 -2.97 -2.14 2.80
CA LYS A 37 -2.48 -0.90 3.43
C LYS A 37 -1.27 -1.16 4.34
N ARG A 38 -1.36 -2.18 5.21
CA ARG A 38 -0.26 -2.55 6.12
C ARG A 38 0.98 -3.00 5.34
N LYS A 39 0.81 -3.86 4.34
CA LYS A 39 1.91 -4.47 3.60
C LYS A 39 2.59 -3.48 2.65
N VAL A 40 1.84 -2.57 2.03
CA VAL A 40 2.41 -1.48 1.23
C VAL A 40 3.31 -0.61 2.09
N ARG A 41 2.84 -0.18 3.27
CA ARG A 41 3.67 0.60 4.20
C ARG A 41 4.95 -0.14 4.61
N GLU A 42 4.85 -1.43 4.91
CA GLU A 42 6.01 -2.28 5.23
C GLU A 42 7.03 -2.35 4.07
N ILE A 43 6.54 -2.47 2.84
CA ILE A 43 7.38 -2.48 1.64
C ILE A 43 8.01 -1.11 1.42
N GLU A 44 7.25 -0.04 1.58
CA GLU A 44 7.75 1.34 1.49
C GLU A 44 8.84 1.58 2.54
N GLU A 45 8.63 1.21 3.80
CA GLU A 45 9.63 1.32 4.86
C GLU A 45 10.90 0.52 4.55
N ARG A 46 10.76 -0.72 4.05
CA ARG A 46 11.90 -1.56 3.66
C ARG A 46 12.66 -1.04 2.45
N ASN A 47 11.93 -0.55 1.45
CA ASN A 47 12.50 -0.09 0.18
C ASN A 47 12.96 1.38 0.25
N ASN A 48 12.56 2.12 1.30
CA ASN A 48 13.05 3.46 1.54
C ASN A 48 14.53 3.35 1.94
N VAL A 49 15.39 3.38 0.94
CA VAL A 49 16.84 3.43 1.14
C VAL A 49 17.10 4.67 1.98
N PRO A 50 17.67 4.56 3.19
CA PRO A 50 17.86 5.70 4.10
C PRO A 50 18.84 6.75 3.52
N GLY A 51 19.35 6.53 2.32
CA GLY A 51 20.37 7.28 1.61
C GLY A 51 20.04 8.75 1.32
N VAL A 52 18.79 9.19 1.27
CA VAL A 52 18.47 10.61 0.94
C VAL A 52 17.84 11.35 2.12
N GLU A 53 16.88 10.76 2.83
CA GLU A 53 16.22 11.42 3.97
C GLU A 53 17.11 11.61 5.20
N LYS A 54 18.11 10.74 5.42
CA LYS A 54 19.06 10.91 6.53
C LYS A 54 19.95 12.15 6.36
N TRP A 55 20.16 12.59 5.11
CA TRP A 55 20.95 13.77 4.78
C TRP A 55 20.11 15.01 4.51
N LYS A 56 18.78 14.87 4.40
CA LYS A 56 17.87 16.01 4.27
C LYS A 56 17.76 16.75 5.60
N ILE A 57 17.86 18.07 5.50
CA ILE A 57 17.74 18.98 6.63
C ILE A 57 16.25 19.04 7.04
N LYS A 58 15.87 18.31 8.09
CA LYS A 58 14.48 18.18 8.57
C LYS A 58 13.96 19.39 9.37
N GLY A 59 14.74 20.45 9.57
CA GLY A 59 14.32 21.68 10.25
C GLY A 59 15.47 22.57 10.75
N LYS A 60 15.15 23.70 11.40
CA LYS A 60 16.13 24.72 11.87
C LYS A 60 17.26 24.14 12.75
N GLN A 61 16.98 23.09 13.53
CA GLN A 61 17.99 22.39 14.34
C GLN A 61 19.01 21.62 13.48
N SER A 62 18.56 21.01 12.39
CA SER A 62 19.44 20.29 11.44
C SER A 62 20.21 21.21 10.48
N TRP A 63 19.79 22.47 10.30
CA TRP A 63 20.52 23.49 9.51
C TRP A 63 21.92 23.76 10.10
N LYS A 64 22.07 23.76 11.43
CA LYS A 64 23.34 24.06 12.10
C LYS A 64 24.45 23.06 11.73
N ARG A 65 24.12 21.77 11.55
CA ARG A 65 25.09 20.74 11.13
C ARG A 65 25.54 20.87 9.68
N ALA A 66 24.68 21.38 8.80
CA ALA A 66 24.99 21.53 7.38
C ALA A 66 25.96 22.69 7.11
N LYS A 67 25.80 23.82 7.82
CA LYS A 67 26.74 24.96 7.73
C LYS A 67 28.15 24.58 8.17
N HIS A 68 28.29 23.78 9.23
CA HIS A 68 29.60 23.37 9.75
C HIS A 68 30.39 22.45 8.79
N ARG A 69 29.75 21.81 7.81
CA ARG A 69 30.40 20.97 6.78
C ARG A 69 30.70 21.72 5.48
N ARG A 70 30.04 22.85 5.24
CA ARG A 70 30.29 23.76 4.12
C ARG A 70 31.21 24.87 4.64
N GLY A 71 32.43 24.50 5.03
CA GLY A 71 33.45 25.49 5.34
C GLY A 71 33.71 26.34 4.10
N ASP A 72 33.86 27.65 4.34
CA ASP A 72 34.42 28.63 3.42
C ASP A 72 35.79 28.18 2.87
#